data_AF-A0A430DWK8-F1
#
_entry.id   AF-A0A430DWK8-F1
#
_cell.length_a   1.000
_cell.length_b   1.000
_cell.length_c   1.000
_cell.angle_alpha   90.00
_cell.angle_beta   90.00
_cell.angle_gamma   90.00
#
_symmetry.space_group_name_H-M   'P 1'
#
loop_
_entity.id
_entity.type
_entity.pdbx_description
1 polymer ?
#
loop_
_entity_poly.entity_id
_entity_poly.type
_entity_poly.pdbx_seq_one_letter_code
_entity_poly.pdbx_strand_id
1 'polypeptide(L)'
;MRFVSRERIVAVAIGQLPLPAPVDAAARPAAPYTRASACAGLLGWYAPMMGDRIGWLDTARAIGIVAVVIGHFTSDPAVRAAMFHFHMPLFFMLSGIVFGTPAPARLIRRRAATLLLPYAAWLLVIALSDAAIAAVAGHQAYLPWDHPPAALARLLLGGTFLVAPFGIFWFVTCLFVTQILAALVLRLPARWLPATAAAALAAALLMPALPNPWGVISVPLALFFFLAGILHHRHADWLGGPLTLAAIAVALLAPLSRPLDLKVADAGTPLFSILAALGLCHLILLAARRLPRSPPSNGSVRPASSSCMST
;
A
#
# COMPACT_ATOMS: atom_id res chain seq x y z
N MET A 1 -60.91 24.40 -43.77
CA MET A 1 -59.83 23.90 -42.88
C MET A 1 -58.64 23.55 -43.76
N ARG A 2 -57.47 24.02 -43.30
CA ARG A 2 -56.10 24.03 -43.84
C ARG A 2 -55.65 22.95 -44.84
N PHE A 3 -55.18 23.47 -45.98
CA PHE A 3 -53.89 23.30 -46.65
C PHE A 3 -53.30 21.92 -46.98
N VAL A 4 -53.19 21.75 -48.29
CA VAL A 4 -52.51 20.75 -49.12
C VAL A 4 -50.99 21.01 -49.19
N SER A 5 -50.26 19.88 -49.30
CA SER A 5 -48.91 19.58 -49.79
C SER A 5 -47.98 20.69 -50.33
N ARG A 6 -46.66 20.43 -50.31
CA ARG A 6 -45.88 20.41 -51.56
C ARG A 6 -44.47 19.82 -51.41
N GLU A 7 -44.19 18.89 -52.31
CA GLU A 7 -42.88 18.57 -52.86
C GLU A 7 -42.43 19.60 -53.92
N ARG A 8 -41.10 19.69 -54.09
CA ARG A 8 -40.29 20.07 -55.28
C ARG A 8 -40.09 21.55 -55.69
N ILE A 9 -38.94 21.71 -56.38
CA ILE A 9 -38.56 22.67 -57.47
C ILE A 9 -37.64 23.83 -57.02
N VAL A 10 -36.50 24.28 -57.62
CA VAL A 10 -35.52 23.91 -58.70
C VAL A 10 -34.43 25.05 -58.75
N ALA A 11 -33.24 24.76 -59.30
CA ALA A 11 -32.27 25.62 -60.04
C ALA A 11 -31.43 26.77 -59.41
N VAL A 12 -30.11 26.62 -59.62
CA VAL A 12 -29.16 27.49 -60.37
C VAL A 12 -29.22 29.02 -60.20
N ALA A 13 -28.13 29.59 -59.68
CA ALA A 13 -27.56 30.86 -60.16
C ALA A 13 -26.06 30.95 -59.83
N ILE A 14 -25.22 30.95 -60.88
CA ILE A 14 -23.80 31.32 -60.86
C ILE A 14 -23.75 32.83 -61.12
N GLY A 15 -23.05 33.58 -60.27
CA GLY A 15 -22.74 34.99 -60.46
C GLY A 15 -21.32 35.30 -59.98
N GLN A 16 -20.50 35.85 -60.88
CA GLN A 16 -19.09 36.19 -60.71
C GLN A 16 -18.87 37.57 -60.02
N LEU A 17 -17.59 37.81 -59.67
CA LEU A 17 -16.86 39.06 -59.33
C LEU A 17 -16.74 39.45 -57.83
N PRO A 18 -15.65 40.16 -57.41
CA PRO A 18 -14.25 39.77 -57.41
C PRO A 18 -13.59 39.96 -56.00
N LEU A 19 -12.37 39.46 -55.81
CA LEU A 19 -11.55 39.65 -54.60
C LEU A 19 -11.09 41.12 -54.42
N PRO A 20 -10.91 41.61 -53.18
CA PRO A 20 -9.91 42.62 -52.87
C PRO A 20 -8.68 41.99 -52.18
N ALA A 21 -7.50 42.43 -52.60
CA ALA A 21 -6.18 42.06 -52.06
C ALA A 21 -5.68 43.13 -51.03
N PRO A 22 -4.42 43.08 -50.57
CA PRO A 22 -4.01 42.71 -49.21
C PRO A 22 -3.60 43.90 -48.33
N VAL A 23 -3.57 43.73 -47.00
CA VAL A 23 -2.84 44.63 -46.09
C VAL A 23 -2.12 43.83 -45.01
N ASP A 24 -0.80 44.07 -44.95
CA ASP A 24 0.19 43.50 -44.05
C ASP A 24 0.03 43.90 -42.58
N ALA A 25 0.68 43.10 -41.73
CA ALA A 25 1.30 43.45 -40.46
C ALA A 25 0.43 44.10 -39.37
N ALA A 26 0.13 43.34 -38.31
CA ALA A 26 0.48 43.70 -36.92
C ALA A 26 -0.12 42.71 -35.93
N ALA A 27 0.62 42.51 -34.84
CA ALA A 27 0.29 41.80 -33.61
C ALA A 27 -1.21 41.72 -33.28
N ARG A 28 -1.70 40.51 -32.97
CA ARG A 28 -2.99 40.31 -32.31
C ARG A 28 -2.80 39.92 -30.84
N PRO A 29 -3.69 40.41 -29.94
CA PRO A 29 -3.42 40.53 -28.52
C PRO A 29 -3.86 39.29 -27.74
N ALA A 30 -3.22 39.12 -26.57
CA ALA A 30 -3.64 38.17 -25.55
C ALA A 30 -4.95 38.63 -24.88
N ALA A 31 -5.96 37.76 -24.87
CA ALA A 31 -7.09 37.75 -23.91
C ALA A 31 -7.98 36.51 -24.15
N PRO A 32 -8.81 36.06 -23.19
CA PRO A 32 -8.52 35.86 -21.78
C PRO A 32 -8.88 34.41 -21.35
N TYR A 33 -8.03 33.80 -20.52
CA TYR A 33 -8.29 32.49 -19.93
C TYR A 33 -9.22 32.65 -18.71
N THR A 34 -10.54 32.50 -18.90
CA THR A 34 -11.46 32.33 -17.76
C THR A 34 -12.50 31.26 -18.04
N ARG A 35 -12.58 30.32 -17.08
CA ARG A 35 -13.61 29.31 -16.83
C ARG A 35 -13.58 28.02 -17.66
N ALA A 36 -12.65 27.15 -17.28
CA ALA A 36 -12.88 25.70 -17.30
C ALA A 36 -12.27 25.04 -16.04
N SER A 37 -12.53 25.60 -14.87
CA SER A 37 -12.23 25.01 -13.56
C SER A 37 -13.50 24.34 -13.01
N ALA A 38 -13.80 23.12 -13.45
CA ALA A 38 -14.80 22.28 -12.78
C ALA A 38 -14.70 20.77 -13.07
N CYS A 39 -14.03 20.33 -14.15
CA CYS A 39 -14.00 18.90 -14.51
C CYS A 39 -12.59 18.27 -14.59
N ALA A 40 -11.53 19.02 -14.29
CA ALA A 40 -10.15 18.50 -14.27
C ALA A 40 -9.72 17.85 -12.92
N GLY A 41 -10.66 17.69 -11.97
CA GLY A 41 -10.34 17.26 -10.60
C GLY A 41 -10.24 15.75 -10.35
N LEU A 42 -10.57 14.89 -11.32
CA LEU A 42 -10.77 13.46 -11.04
C LEU A 42 -10.09 12.46 -12.01
N LEU A 43 -9.34 12.93 -13.01
CA LEU A 43 -8.68 12.04 -13.99
C LEU A 43 -7.22 12.42 -14.30
N GLY A 44 -6.57 13.22 -13.44
CA GLY A 44 -5.19 13.71 -13.64
C GLY A 44 -4.09 13.04 -12.82
N TRP A 45 -4.37 11.92 -12.14
CA TRP A 45 -3.39 11.26 -11.27
C TRP A 45 -3.11 9.87 -11.84
N TYR A 46 -1.82 9.57 -12.10
CA TYR A 46 -1.25 8.37 -12.76
C TYR A 46 -0.75 8.58 -14.20
N ALA A 47 0.20 9.49 -14.38
CA ALA A 47 1.40 9.13 -15.12
C ALA A 47 2.51 8.88 -14.07
N PRO A 48 2.96 7.63 -13.84
CA PRO A 48 4.15 7.44 -13.03
C PRO A 48 5.33 7.96 -13.85
N MET A 49 5.87 9.13 -13.47
CA MET A 49 7.25 9.42 -13.83
C MET A 49 8.10 8.30 -13.23
N MET A 50 8.76 7.54 -14.10
CA MET A 50 9.59 6.38 -13.80
C MET A 50 10.88 6.74 -13.04
N GLY A 51 10.79 7.43 -11.89
CA GLY A 51 11.97 7.90 -11.15
C GLY A 51 11.78 8.23 -9.67
N ASP A 52 10.66 8.83 -9.25
CA ASP A 52 10.55 9.29 -7.86
C ASP A 52 9.81 8.28 -6.97
N ARG A 53 10.53 7.25 -6.55
CA ARG A 53 10.15 6.56 -5.32
C ARG A 53 10.26 7.56 -4.18
N ILE A 54 9.16 7.75 -3.46
CA ILE A 54 9.14 8.59 -2.26
C ILE A 54 10.09 7.95 -1.23
N GLY A 55 11.34 8.41 -1.19
CA GLY A 55 12.42 7.73 -0.46
C GLY A 55 12.13 7.48 1.01
N TRP A 56 11.38 8.36 1.68
CA TRP A 56 11.00 8.17 3.08
C TRP A 56 10.09 6.95 3.31
N LEU A 57 9.25 6.59 2.33
CA LEU A 57 8.43 5.38 2.41
C LEU A 57 9.30 4.12 2.32
N ASP A 58 10.35 4.15 1.49
CA ASP A 58 11.29 3.04 1.37
C ASP A 58 12.15 2.91 2.63
N THR A 59 12.57 4.02 3.23
CA THR A 59 13.25 4.03 4.54
C THR A 59 12.36 3.44 5.64
N ALA A 60 11.09 3.85 5.74
CA ALA A 60 10.17 3.30 6.72
C ALA A 60 9.94 1.79 6.53
N ARG A 61 9.85 1.31 5.28
CA ARG A 61 9.78 -0.12 4.96
C ARG A 61 11.05 -0.84 5.41
N ALA A 62 12.22 -0.28 5.14
CA ALA A 62 13.50 -0.87 5.54
C ALA A 62 13.60 -1.01 7.06
N ILE A 63 13.22 0.02 7.82
CA ILE A 63 13.14 -0.03 9.29
C ILE A 63 12.21 -1.16 9.73
N GLY A 64 11.03 -1.29 9.11
CA GLY A 64 10.09 -2.38 9.38
C GLY A 64 10.67 -3.77 9.10
N ILE A 65 11.40 -3.94 7.99
CA ILE A 65 12.01 -5.22 7.62
C ILE A 65 13.10 -5.60 8.63
N VAL A 66 13.95 -4.66 9.01
CA VAL A 66 14.98 -4.87 10.05
C VAL A 66 14.31 -5.26 11.37
N ALA A 67 13.21 -4.59 11.74
CA ALA A 67 12.46 -4.94 12.95
C ALA A 67 11.87 -6.37 12.92
N VAL A 68 11.37 -6.84 11.77
CA VAL A 68 10.94 -8.25 11.60
C VAL A 68 12.11 -9.20 11.90
N VAL A 69 13.27 -8.96 11.29
CA VAL A 69 14.45 -9.82 11.45
C VAL A 69 14.89 -9.85 12.91
N ILE A 70 15.04 -8.68 13.55
CA ILE A 70 15.43 -8.58 14.96
C ILE A 70 14.41 -9.29 15.85
N GLY A 71 13.12 -9.06 15.64
CA GLY A 71 12.05 -9.65 16.47
C GLY A 71 12.02 -11.17 16.43
N HIS A 72 12.36 -11.78 15.29
CA HIS A 72 12.39 -13.24 15.15
C HIS A 72 13.72 -13.89 15.54
N PHE A 73 14.83 -13.15 15.53
CA PHE A 73 16.15 -13.71 15.81
C PHE A 73 16.62 -13.49 17.26
N THR A 74 16.13 -12.44 17.93
CA THR A 74 16.56 -12.11 19.29
C THR A 74 16.03 -13.12 20.33
N SER A 75 16.90 -13.52 21.26
CA SER A 75 16.53 -14.29 22.45
C SER A 75 15.96 -13.40 23.56
N ASP A 76 16.31 -12.11 23.57
CA ASP A 76 15.85 -11.15 24.57
C ASP A 76 14.33 -10.90 24.43
N PRO A 77 13.51 -11.27 25.45
CA PRO A 77 12.07 -11.07 25.41
C PRO A 77 11.64 -9.61 25.29
N ALA A 78 12.39 -8.66 25.86
CA ALA A 78 12.07 -7.24 25.81
C ALA A 78 12.29 -6.67 24.41
N VAL A 79 13.42 -7.02 23.77
CA VAL A 79 13.70 -6.61 22.39
C VAL A 79 12.67 -7.23 21.43
N ARG A 80 12.34 -8.52 21.63
CA ARG A 80 11.31 -9.20 20.85
C ARG A 80 9.96 -8.49 20.97
N ALA A 81 9.51 -8.22 22.21
CA ALA A 81 8.27 -7.51 22.45
C ALA A 81 8.28 -6.12 21.80
N ALA A 82 9.37 -5.36 21.92
CA ALA A 82 9.49 -4.02 21.33
C ALA A 82 9.31 -4.05 19.80
N MET A 83 9.92 -5.01 19.10
CA MET A 83 9.72 -5.15 17.65
C MET A 83 8.28 -5.54 17.31
N PHE A 84 7.70 -6.51 18.04
CA PHE A 84 6.35 -7.05 17.80
C PHE A 84 5.23 -6.03 17.93
N HIS A 85 5.40 -4.98 18.76
CA HIS A 85 4.40 -3.95 18.93
C HIS A 85 4.07 -3.16 17.65
N PHE A 86 5.01 -2.99 16.72
CA PHE A 86 4.81 -2.06 15.60
C PHE A 86 5.14 -2.61 14.22
N HIS A 87 6.02 -3.62 14.09
CA HIS A 87 6.55 -3.96 12.77
C HIS A 87 5.46 -4.36 11.77
N MET A 88 4.48 -5.17 12.18
CA MET A 88 3.34 -5.56 11.32
C MET A 88 2.31 -4.42 11.14
N PRO A 89 1.86 -3.72 12.20
CA PRO A 89 1.06 -2.49 12.05
C PRO A 89 1.64 -1.49 11.05
N LEU A 90 2.97 -1.27 11.09
CA LEU A 90 3.68 -0.35 10.22
C LEU A 90 3.52 -0.72 8.75
N PHE A 91 3.66 -2.00 8.38
CA PHE A 91 3.47 -2.44 7.00
C PHE A 91 2.03 -2.28 6.51
N PHE A 92 1.03 -2.50 7.37
CA PHE A 92 -0.36 -2.24 7.02
C PHE A 92 -0.63 -0.74 6.82
N MET A 93 -0.13 0.12 7.71
CA MET A 93 -0.22 1.57 7.56
C MET A 93 0.47 2.04 6.27
N LEU A 94 1.71 1.62 6.02
CA LEU A 94 2.45 1.94 4.80
C LEU A 94 1.72 1.47 3.54
N SER A 95 1.09 0.30 3.59
CA SER A 95 0.29 -0.22 2.49
C SER A 95 -0.94 0.64 2.22
N GLY A 96 -1.59 1.16 3.27
CA GLY A 96 -2.68 2.13 3.17
C GLY A 96 -2.24 3.46 2.58
N ILE A 97 -1.10 4.01 3.03
CA ILE A 97 -0.54 5.27 2.53
C ILE A 97 -0.33 5.24 1.00
N VAL A 98 0.16 4.13 0.46
CA VAL A 98 0.42 3.99 -0.99
C VAL A 98 -0.73 3.37 -1.78
N PHE A 99 -1.87 3.12 -1.15
CA PHE A 99 -2.95 2.40 -1.80
C PHE A 99 -3.70 3.28 -2.80
N GLY A 100 -3.69 2.88 -4.07
CA GLY A 100 -4.61 3.40 -5.08
C GLY A 100 -5.86 2.53 -5.20
N THR A 101 -6.92 3.07 -5.79
CA THR A 101 -8.24 2.43 -5.97
C THR A 101 -8.50 2.00 -7.43
N PRO A 102 -7.78 1.02 -7.99
CA PRO A 102 -8.11 0.49 -9.31
C PRO A 102 -9.46 -0.26 -9.29
N ALA A 103 -10.04 -0.49 -10.47
CA ALA A 103 -11.22 -1.34 -10.62
C ALA A 103 -11.02 -2.72 -9.96
N PRO A 104 -12.03 -3.33 -9.31
CA PRO A 104 -11.84 -4.52 -8.47
C PRO A 104 -11.21 -5.71 -9.18
N ALA A 105 -11.67 -6.06 -10.39
CA ALA A 105 -11.10 -7.17 -11.14
C ALA A 105 -9.61 -6.95 -11.47
N ARG A 106 -9.25 -5.70 -11.83
CA ARG A 106 -7.86 -5.31 -12.09
C ARG A 106 -7.03 -5.35 -10.80
N LEU A 107 -7.60 -4.94 -9.66
CA LEU A 107 -6.96 -5.02 -8.35
C LEU A 107 -6.63 -6.47 -8.00
N ILE A 108 -7.64 -7.34 -8.00
CA ILE A 108 -7.50 -8.76 -7.61
C ILE A 108 -6.45 -9.44 -8.47
N ARG A 109 -6.56 -9.31 -9.80
CA ARG A 109 -5.59 -9.91 -10.73
C ARG A 109 -4.16 -9.41 -10.48
N ARG A 110 -3.99 -8.09 -10.35
CA ARG A 110 -2.67 -7.50 -10.13
C ARG A 110 -2.09 -7.94 -8.79
N ARG A 111 -2.88 -7.90 -7.71
CA ARG A 111 -2.41 -8.28 -6.37
C ARG A 111 -2.15 -9.78 -6.26
N ALA A 112 -2.94 -10.62 -6.90
CA ALA A 112 -2.65 -12.05 -6.99
C ALA A 112 -1.28 -12.29 -7.66
N ALA A 113 -1.01 -11.64 -8.80
CA ALA A 113 0.27 -11.76 -9.49
C ALA A 113 1.45 -11.16 -8.71
N THR A 114 1.27 -10.07 -7.98
CA THR A 114 2.38 -9.40 -7.26
C THR A 114 2.58 -9.89 -5.83
N LEU A 115 1.60 -10.57 -5.23
CA LEU A 115 1.65 -11.04 -3.84
C LEU A 115 1.57 -12.57 -3.77
N LEU A 116 0.49 -13.17 -4.30
CA LEU A 116 0.23 -14.61 -4.15
C LEU A 116 1.18 -15.47 -4.98
N LEU A 117 1.59 -15.02 -6.17
CA LEU A 117 2.56 -15.76 -6.98
C LEU A 117 3.97 -15.77 -6.33
N PRO A 118 4.57 -14.63 -5.93
CA PRO A 118 5.80 -14.65 -5.14
C PRO A 118 5.66 -15.43 -3.83
N TYR A 119 4.53 -15.30 -3.13
CA TYR A 119 4.23 -16.09 -1.94
C TYR A 119 4.35 -17.59 -2.21
N ALA A 120 3.66 -18.10 -3.25
CA ALA A 120 3.66 -19.52 -3.56
C ALA A 120 5.04 -20.02 -4.00
N ALA A 121 5.76 -19.22 -4.80
CA ALA A 121 7.12 -19.54 -5.24
C ALA A 121 8.08 -19.67 -4.05
N TRP A 122 8.09 -18.70 -3.14
CA TRP A 122 8.95 -18.75 -1.95
C TRP A 122 8.52 -19.82 -0.95
N LEU A 123 7.22 -20.06 -0.79
CA LEU A 123 6.71 -21.13 0.06
C LEU A 123 7.19 -22.50 -0.44
N LEU A 124 7.18 -22.71 -1.77
CA LEU A 124 7.72 -23.91 -2.39
C LEU A 124 9.23 -24.04 -2.17
N VAL A 125 10.00 -22.96 -2.36
CA VAL A 125 11.46 -22.99 -2.14
C VAL A 125 11.79 -23.37 -0.68
N ILE A 126 11.10 -22.79 0.29
CA ILE A 126 11.33 -23.10 1.72
C ILE A 126 10.85 -24.52 2.03
N ALA A 127 9.73 -24.96 1.47
CA ALA A 127 9.23 -26.34 1.62
C ALA A 127 10.24 -27.38 1.12
N LEU A 128 10.78 -27.18 -0.08
CA LEU A 128 11.81 -28.05 -0.64
C LEU A 128 13.10 -28.01 0.17
N SER A 129 13.46 -26.84 0.71
CA SER A 129 14.64 -26.69 1.56
C SER A 129 14.47 -27.40 2.90
N ASP A 130 13.30 -27.30 3.54
CA ASP A 130 12.95 -28.01 4.78
C ASP A 130 13.03 -29.53 4.58
N ALA A 131 12.44 -30.04 3.51
CA ALA A 131 12.52 -31.46 3.17
C ALA A 131 13.97 -31.93 2.90
N ALA A 132 14.74 -31.14 2.14
CA ALA A 132 16.13 -31.48 1.81
C ALA A 132 17.04 -31.47 3.05
N ILE A 133 16.92 -30.47 3.93
CA ILE A 133 17.69 -30.37 5.17
C ILE A 133 17.31 -31.51 6.12
N ALA A 134 16.03 -31.83 6.24
CA ALA A 134 15.58 -32.97 7.05
C ALA A 134 16.16 -34.30 6.54
N ALA A 135 16.19 -34.49 5.21
CA ALA A 135 16.73 -35.71 4.60
C ALA A 135 18.26 -35.83 4.71
N VAL A 136 19.01 -34.73 4.53
CA VAL A 136 20.48 -34.77 4.49
C VAL A 136 21.11 -34.62 5.87
N ALA A 137 20.59 -33.70 6.69
CA ALA A 137 21.18 -33.34 7.97
C ALA A 137 20.46 -33.97 9.16
N GLY A 138 19.42 -34.79 8.94
CA GLY A 138 18.68 -35.48 9.99
C GLY A 138 17.93 -34.56 10.96
N HIS A 139 17.71 -33.30 10.58
CA HIS A 139 16.98 -32.34 11.40
C HIS A 139 15.47 -32.65 11.39
N GLN A 140 14.79 -32.34 12.49
CA GLN A 140 13.32 -32.40 12.55
C GLN A 140 12.74 -31.40 11.54
N ALA A 141 11.99 -31.91 10.56
CA ALA A 141 11.30 -31.08 9.59
C ALA A 141 10.21 -30.22 10.23
N TYR A 142 10.03 -29.00 9.74
CA TYR A 142 8.94 -28.13 10.20
C TYR A 142 7.57 -28.56 9.66
N LEU A 143 7.55 -29.14 8.45
CA LEU A 143 6.35 -29.73 7.86
C LEU A 143 6.34 -31.26 8.05
N PRO A 144 5.14 -31.87 8.22
CA PRO A 144 5.01 -33.30 8.45
C PRO A 144 5.13 -34.04 7.11
N TRP A 145 6.35 -34.17 6.58
CA TRP A 145 6.61 -34.80 5.28
C TRP A 145 6.29 -36.30 5.26
N ASP A 146 6.26 -36.94 6.43
CA ASP A 146 5.76 -38.29 6.67
C ASP A 146 4.25 -38.44 6.39
N HIS A 147 3.51 -37.32 6.47
CA HIS A 147 2.09 -37.23 6.12
C HIS A 147 1.84 -36.13 5.07
N PRO A 148 2.15 -36.38 3.77
CA PRO A 148 2.07 -35.37 2.71
C PRO A 148 0.74 -34.61 2.61
N PRO A 149 -0.45 -35.25 2.79
CA PRO A 149 -1.71 -34.51 2.81
C PRO A 149 -1.78 -33.44 3.91
N ALA A 150 -1.23 -33.73 5.10
CA ALA A 150 -1.19 -32.77 6.21
C ALA A 150 -0.20 -31.63 5.94
N ALA A 151 0.96 -31.92 5.33
CA ALA A 151 1.91 -30.91 4.89
C ALA A 151 1.28 -29.97 3.83
N LEU A 152 0.61 -30.53 2.83
CA LEU A 152 -0.11 -29.78 1.82
C LEU A 152 -1.24 -28.94 2.43
N ALA A 153 -2.00 -29.50 3.37
CA ALA A 153 -3.04 -28.77 4.07
C ALA A 153 -2.48 -27.55 4.82
N ARG A 154 -1.34 -27.67 5.51
CA ARG A 154 -0.68 -26.52 6.18
C ARG A 154 -0.25 -25.45 5.19
N LEU A 155 0.34 -25.84 4.06
CA LEU A 155 0.76 -24.93 2.99
C LEU A 155 -0.43 -24.18 2.37
N LEU A 156 -1.54 -24.87 2.13
CA LEU A 156 -2.75 -24.29 1.54
C LEU A 156 -3.53 -23.43 2.53
N LEU A 157 -3.65 -23.85 3.80
CA LEU A 157 -4.36 -23.12 4.84
C LEU A 157 -3.59 -21.88 5.31
N GLY A 158 -2.26 -21.83 5.16
CA GLY A 158 -1.48 -20.64 5.46
C GLY A 158 -1.60 -20.15 6.92
N GLY A 159 -1.41 -18.84 7.13
CA GLY A 159 -1.75 -18.18 8.40
C GLY A 159 -1.10 -18.82 9.65
N THR A 160 -1.91 -19.19 10.65
CA THR A 160 -1.44 -19.84 11.88
C THR A 160 -0.94 -21.27 11.69
N PHE A 161 -1.27 -21.92 10.57
CA PHE A 161 -0.82 -23.27 10.25
C PHE A 161 0.62 -23.29 9.72
N LEU A 162 1.16 -22.14 9.32
CA LEU A 162 2.55 -21.97 8.96
C LEU A 162 3.37 -21.60 10.20
N VAL A 163 4.37 -22.40 10.52
CA VAL A 163 5.24 -22.22 11.69
C VAL A 163 6.69 -22.01 11.30
N ALA A 164 7.51 -21.55 12.24
CA ALA A 164 8.95 -21.39 12.08
C ALA A 164 9.29 -20.60 10.78
N PRO A 165 10.12 -21.06 9.80
CA PRO A 165 10.51 -20.21 8.67
C PRO A 165 9.33 -19.87 7.74
N PHE A 166 8.27 -20.67 7.76
CA PHE A 166 7.03 -20.40 7.02
C PHE A 166 6.15 -19.36 7.70
N GLY A 167 6.39 -19.08 8.98
CA GLY A 167 5.52 -18.25 9.80
C GLY A 167 5.27 -16.88 9.19
N ILE A 168 6.31 -16.21 8.69
CA ILE A 168 6.29 -14.82 8.20
C ILE A 168 5.29 -14.59 7.05
N PHE A 169 4.96 -15.65 6.30
CA PHE A 169 4.11 -15.60 5.11
C PHE A 169 2.65 -15.26 5.40
N TRP A 170 2.18 -15.40 6.65
CA TRP A 170 0.81 -15.06 7.07
C TRP A 170 0.38 -13.66 6.64
N PHE A 171 1.33 -12.72 6.64
CA PHE A 171 1.10 -11.32 6.31
C PHE A 171 0.64 -11.12 4.87
N VAL A 172 1.19 -11.88 3.92
CA VAL A 172 0.97 -11.63 2.49
C VAL A 172 -0.47 -11.94 2.09
N THR A 173 -0.99 -13.07 2.56
CA THR A 173 -2.39 -13.47 2.33
C THR A 173 -3.35 -12.55 3.08
N CYS A 174 -3.01 -12.15 4.31
CA CYS A 174 -3.79 -11.18 5.08
C CYS A 174 -3.87 -9.83 4.35
N LEU A 175 -2.72 -9.29 3.90
CA LEU A 175 -2.64 -8.04 3.15
C LEU A 175 -3.42 -8.09 1.83
N PHE A 176 -3.37 -9.22 1.12
CA PHE A 176 -4.14 -9.41 -0.10
C PHE A 176 -5.65 -9.24 0.15
N VAL A 177 -6.18 -9.89 1.19
CA VAL A 177 -7.60 -9.78 1.57
C VAL A 177 -7.92 -8.37 2.08
N THR A 178 -7.08 -7.80 2.94
CA THR A 178 -7.23 -6.42 3.44
C THR A 178 -7.29 -5.40 2.31
N GLN A 179 -6.48 -5.54 1.26
CA GLN A 179 -6.49 -4.64 0.12
C GLN A 179 -7.77 -4.73 -0.72
N ILE A 180 -8.33 -5.93 -0.87
CA ILE A 180 -9.62 -6.11 -1.56
C ILE A 180 -10.72 -5.43 -0.75
N LEU A 181 -10.77 -5.67 0.56
CA LEU A 181 -11.77 -5.07 1.44
C LEU A 181 -11.62 -3.54 1.52
N ALA A 182 -10.38 -3.04 1.60
CA ALA A 182 -10.09 -1.61 1.58
C ALA A 182 -10.58 -0.95 0.27
N ALA A 183 -10.45 -1.63 -0.89
CA ALA A 183 -10.98 -1.11 -2.15
C ALA A 183 -12.52 -1.00 -2.15
N LEU A 184 -13.23 -1.84 -1.40
CA LEU A 184 -14.67 -1.71 -1.20
C LEU A 184 -14.99 -0.55 -0.26
N VAL A 185 -14.30 -0.46 0.87
CA VAL A 185 -14.46 0.64 1.85
C VAL A 185 -14.22 2.00 1.20
N LEU A 186 -13.22 2.13 0.34
CA LEU A 186 -12.88 3.39 -0.33
C LEU A 186 -13.89 3.82 -1.42
N ARG A 187 -14.93 3.03 -1.68
CA ARG A 187 -16.10 3.49 -2.45
C ARG A 187 -17.06 4.33 -1.60
N LEU A 188 -16.95 4.26 -0.28
CA LEU A 188 -17.72 5.08 0.63
C LEU A 188 -17.17 6.52 0.67
N PRO A 189 -18.00 7.53 0.96
CA PRO A 189 -17.54 8.90 1.15
C PRO A 189 -16.45 9.00 2.23
N ALA A 190 -15.48 9.88 2.00
CA ALA A 190 -14.30 10.07 2.87
C ALA A 190 -14.63 10.25 4.37
N ARG A 191 -15.77 10.87 4.69
CA ARG A 191 -16.27 11.10 6.05
C ARG A 191 -16.55 9.81 6.85
N TRP A 192 -16.79 8.69 6.16
CA TRP A 192 -17.08 7.40 6.81
C TRP A 192 -15.83 6.60 7.15
N LEU A 193 -14.65 6.96 6.64
CA LEU A 193 -13.42 6.20 6.91
C LEU A 193 -13.12 6.04 8.42
N PRO A 194 -13.21 7.09 9.26
CA PRO A 194 -13.01 6.93 10.70
C PRO A 194 -14.00 5.97 11.35
N ALA A 195 -15.28 6.03 10.97
CA ALA A 195 -16.31 5.13 11.46
C ALA A 195 -16.05 3.68 11.03
N THR A 196 -15.62 3.46 9.77
CA THR A 196 -15.25 2.13 9.30
C THR A 196 -14.01 1.58 9.98
N ALA A 197 -13.02 2.42 10.31
CA ALA A 197 -11.85 2.02 11.08
C ALA A 197 -12.25 1.63 12.50
N ALA A 198 -13.09 2.43 13.17
CA ALA A 198 -13.62 2.11 14.50
C ALA A 198 -14.44 0.80 14.50
N ALA A 199 -15.27 0.58 13.48
CA ALA A 199 -16.02 -0.67 13.32
C ALA A 199 -15.10 -1.88 13.09
N ALA A 200 -14.05 -1.74 12.28
CA ALA A 200 -13.07 -2.80 12.05
C ALA A 200 -12.28 -3.13 13.33
N LEU A 201 -11.93 -2.11 14.11
CA LEU A 201 -11.31 -2.28 15.43
C LEU A 201 -12.27 -3.00 16.40
N ALA A 202 -13.52 -2.55 16.51
CA ALA A 202 -14.52 -3.19 17.36
C ALA A 202 -14.72 -4.66 16.96
N ALA A 203 -14.83 -4.95 15.66
CA ALA A 203 -14.91 -6.31 15.16
C ALA A 203 -13.69 -7.14 15.59
N ALA A 204 -12.46 -6.61 15.46
CA ALA A 204 -11.26 -7.30 15.91
C ALA A 204 -11.27 -7.62 17.42
N LEU A 205 -11.73 -6.69 18.25
CA LEU A 205 -11.77 -6.84 19.71
C LEU A 205 -12.87 -7.81 20.19
N LEU A 206 -13.91 -8.01 19.39
CA LEU A 206 -15.01 -8.93 19.68
C LEU A 206 -14.76 -10.34 19.13
N MET A 207 -13.80 -10.51 18.21
CA MET A 207 -13.48 -11.81 17.64
C MET A 207 -12.65 -12.66 18.61
N PRO A 208 -13.09 -13.89 18.92
CA PRO A 208 -12.29 -14.80 19.73
C PRO A 208 -11.05 -15.28 18.96
N ALA A 209 -10.02 -15.67 19.70
CA ALA A 209 -8.85 -16.32 19.13
C ALA A 209 -9.26 -17.67 18.52
N LEU A 210 -9.10 -17.80 17.21
CA LEU A 210 -9.50 -18.96 16.42
C LEU A 210 -8.36 -19.33 15.45
N PRO A 211 -8.32 -20.60 14.96
CA PRO A 211 -7.43 -20.96 13.86
C PRO A 211 -7.63 -19.98 12.70
N ASN A 212 -6.53 -19.43 12.21
CA ASN A 212 -6.58 -18.25 11.34
C ASN A 212 -6.02 -18.59 9.96
N PRO A 213 -6.77 -19.32 9.11
CA PRO A 213 -6.34 -19.64 7.76
C PRO A 213 -6.15 -18.35 6.97
N TRP A 214 -5.06 -18.27 6.22
CA TRP A 214 -4.68 -17.11 5.41
C TRP A 214 -4.52 -15.79 6.19
N GLY A 215 -4.63 -15.79 7.52
CA GLY A 215 -4.70 -14.55 8.30
C GLY A 215 -6.03 -13.81 8.19
N VAL A 216 -7.12 -14.48 7.76
CA VAL A 216 -8.43 -13.86 7.51
C VAL A 216 -9.06 -13.29 8.80
N ILE A 217 -8.90 -13.95 9.94
CA ILE A 217 -9.44 -13.49 11.22
C ILE A 217 -8.74 -12.19 11.67
N SER A 218 -7.50 -11.96 11.22
CA SER A 218 -6.76 -10.73 11.49
C SER A 218 -7.14 -9.56 10.59
N VAL A 219 -7.92 -9.81 9.53
CA VAL A 219 -8.27 -8.79 8.53
C VAL A 219 -8.94 -7.55 9.13
N PRO A 220 -9.85 -7.64 10.12
CA PRO A 220 -10.44 -6.44 10.73
C PRO A 220 -9.39 -5.53 11.39
N LEU A 221 -8.46 -6.11 12.16
CA LEU A 221 -7.39 -5.35 12.80
C LEU A 221 -6.37 -4.82 11.79
N ALA A 222 -6.02 -5.64 10.79
CA ALA A 222 -5.19 -5.22 9.66
C ALA A 222 -5.83 -4.07 8.87
N LEU A 223 -7.14 -4.13 8.62
CA LEU A 223 -7.91 -3.08 7.96
C LEU A 223 -7.93 -1.80 8.80
N PHE A 224 -8.07 -1.91 10.12
CA PHE A 224 -7.95 -0.76 11.03
C PHE A 224 -6.61 -0.04 10.83
N PHE A 225 -5.47 -0.74 10.91
CA PHE A 225 -4.15 -0.14 10.68
C PHE A 225 -3.97 0.39 9.25
N PHE A 226 -4.52 -0.32 8.26
CA PHE A 226 -4.50 0.13 6.87
C PHE A 226 -5.24 1.46 6.68
N LEU A 227 -6.46 1.58 7.22
CA LEU A 227 -7.26 2.80 7.18
C LEU A 227 -6.61 3.92 8.03
N ALA A 228 -6.00 3.57 9.17
CA ALA A 228 -5.22 4.51 9.97
C ALA A 228 -4.04 5.09 9.15
N GLY A 229 -3.39 4.30 8.31
CA GLY A 229 -2.38 4.77 7.36
C GLY A 229 -2.94 5.77 6.35
N ILE A 230 -4.12 5.50 5.77
CA ILE A 230 -4.79 6.44 4.84
C ILE A 230 -5.14 7.75 5.54
N LEU A 231 -5.73 7.70 6.73
CA LEU A 231 -6.11 8.87 7.52
C LEU A 231 -4.86 9.67 7.95
N HIS A 232 -3.82 8.97 8.42
CA HIS A 232 -2.54 9.58 8.76
C HIS A 232 -1.94 10.35 7.57
N HIS A 233 -1.98 9.77 6.36
CA HIS A 233 -1.48 10.45 5.17
C HIS A 233 -2.33 11.67 4.79
N ARG A 234 -3.66 11.58 4.85
CA ARG A 234 -4.58 12.68 4.50
C ARG A 234 -4.45 13.87 5.43
N HIS A 235 -4.14 13.63 6.70
CA HIS A 235 -4.02 14.67 7.71
C HIS A 235 -2.57 15.01 8.02
N ALA A 236 -1.60 14.47 7.27
CA ALA A 236 -0.17 14.54 7.57
C ALA A 236 0.36 15.95 7.84
N ASP A 237 -0.20 16.97 7.18
CA ASP A 237 0.20 18.37 7.32
C ASP A 237 -0.36 19.03 8.60
N TRP A 238 -1.45 18.48 9.15
CA TRP A 238 -2.07 18.89 10.41
C TRP A 238 -1.56 18.09 11.62
N LEU A 239 -0.85 16.99 11.39
CA LEU A 239 -0.21 16.19 12.43
C LEU A 239 1.03 16.94 12.96
N GLY A 240 0.78 17.97 13.79
CA GLY A 240 1.81 18.79 14.41
C GLY A 240 2.41 18.18 15.70
N GLY A 241 3.16 19.01 16.43
CA GLY A 241 3.81 18.65 17.69
C GLY A 241 2.93 17.97 18.74
N PRO A 242 1.64 18.35 18.93
CA PRO A 242 0.77 17.70 19.92
C PRO A 242 0.54 16.21 19.66
N LEU A 243 0.37 15.80 18.40
CA LEU A 243 0.24 14.37 18.08
C LEU A 243 1.57 13.64 18.27
N THR A 244 2.70 14.30 18.02
CA THR A 244 4.01 13.70 18.28
C THR A 244 4.22 13.46 19.79
N LEU A 245 3.84 14.41 20.65
CA LEU A 245 3.89 14.26 22.10
C LEU A 245 2.95 13.14 22.58
N ALA A 246 1.72 13.11 22.06
CA ALA A 246 0.79 12.02 22.35
C ALA A 246 1.32 10.66 21.87
N ALA A 247 1.94 10.60 20.68
CA ALA A 247 2.55 9.39 20.15
C ALA A 247 3.73 8.91 20.99
N ILE A 248 4.56 9.82 21.53
CA ILE A 248 5.62 9.49 22.48
C ILE A 248 5.02 8.93 23.78
N ALA A 249 4.08 9.66 24.39
CA ALA A 249 3.43 9.25 25.63
C ALA A 249 2.79 7.86 25.51
N VAL A 250 2.15 7.60 24.37
CA VAL A 250 1.51 6.33 24.06
C VAL A 250 2.54 5.23 23.71
N ALA A 251 3.63 5.55 23.02
CA ALA A 251 4.71 4.59 22.75
C ALA A 251 5.40 4.13 24.05
N LEU A 252 5.47 4.98 25.07
CA LEU A 252 5.95 4.63 26.41
C LEU A 252 5.06 3.59 27.12
N LEU A 253 3.86 3.31 26.61
CA LEU A 253 3.00 2.23 27.11
C LEU A 253 3.46 0.85 26.62
N ALA A 254 4.26 0.77 25.54
CA ALA A 254 4.67 -0.51 24.94
C ALA A 254 5.34 -1.49 25.93
N PRO A 255 6.23 -1.07 26.86
CA PRO A 255 6.80 -1.97 27.85
C PRO A 255 5.79 -2.47 28.90
N LEU A 256 4.68 -1.75 29.09
CA LEU A 256 3.63 -2.07 30.06
C LEU A 256 2.52 -2.93 29.44
N SER A 257 2.49 -3.06 28.11
CA SER A 257 1.48 -3.80 27.37
C SER A 257 1.98 -5.15 26.87
N ARG A 258 1.07 -6.13 26.77
CA ARG A 258 1.35 -7.34 26.01
C ARG A 258 1.47 -6.98 24.53
N PRO A 259 2.48 -7.47 23.80
CA PRO A 259 2.64 -7.15 22.39
C PRO A 259 1.43 -7.61 21.58
N LEU A 260 1.16 -6.85 20.52
CA LEU A 260 0.15 -7.17 19.53
C LEU A 260 0.66 -8.33 18.66
N ASP A 261 -0.13 -9.40 18.53
CA ASP A 261 0.18 -10.50 17.60
C ASP A 261 -0.93 -10.66 16.58
N LEU A 262 -0.78 -9.95 15.46
CA LEU A 262 -1.74 -10.03 14.37
C LEU A 262 -1.76 -11.41 13.71
N LYS A 263 -0.76 -12.28 13.84
CA LYS A 263 -0.81 -13.60 13.20
C LYS A 263 -1.92 -14.46 13.78
N VAL A 264 -2.09 -14.41 15.09
CA VAL A 264 -3.12 -15.15 15.84
C VAL A 264 -4.37 -14.30 16.13
N ALA A 265 -4.44 -13.09 15.56
CA ALA A 265 -5.48 -12.10 15.84
C ALA A 265 -5.57 -11.71 17.33
N ASP A 266 -4.45 -11.67 18.04
CA ASP A 266 -4.37 -11.20 19.43
C ASP A 266 -4.11 -9.69 19.47
N ALA A 267 -5.04 -8.97 20.07
CA ALA A 267 -4.96 -7.53 20.27
C ALA A 267 -4.03 -7.12 21.44
N GLY A 268 -3.40 -8.07 22.14
CA GLY A 268 -2.49 -7.83 23.26
C GLY A 268 -3.26 -7.44 24.52
N THR A 269 -2.83 -6.35 25.17
CA THR A 269 -3.69 -5.61 26.13
C THR A 269 -4.54 -4.63 25.32
N PRO A 270 -5.85 -4.90 25.14
CA PRO A 270 -6.69 -4.16 24.21
C PRO A 270 -6.59 -2.65 24.42
N LEU A 271 -6.64 -1.90 23.31
CA LEU A 271 -6.43 -0.45 23.24
C LEU A 271 -4.99 0.00 23.58
N PHE A 272 -4.38 -0.43 24.69
CA PHE A 272 -3.01 -0.02 25.04
C PHE A 272 -1.99 -0.43 23.98
N SER A 273 -1.99 -1.69 23.57
CA SER A 273 -1.06 -2.22 22.56
C SER A 273 -1.29 -1.56 21.19
N ILE A 274 -2.54 -1.24 20.88
CA ILE A 274 -2.95 -0.63 19.60
C ILE A 274 -2.53 0.83 19.55
N LEU A 275 -2.76 1.57 20.64
CA LEU A 275 -2.30 2.94 20.78
C LEU A 275 -0.76 2.96 20.70
N ALA A 276 -0.06 2.12 21.47
CA ALA A 276 1.40 2.01 21.44
C ALA A 276 1.92 1.72 20.02
N ALA A 277 1.28 0.80 19.29
CA ALA A 277 1.57 0.50 17.90
C ALA A 277 1.42 1.73 17.00
N LEU A 278 0.30 2.46 17.09
CA LEU A 278 0.06 3.68 16.31
C LEU A 278 1.10 4.77 16.63
N GLY A 279 1.45 4.94 17.91
CA GLY A 279 2.47 5.89 18.35
C GLY A 279 3.85 5.56 17.77
N LEU A 280 4.30 4.31 17.91
CA LEU A 280 5.56 3.83 17.35
C LEU A 280 5.59 3.96 15.81
N CYS A 281 4.50 3.58 15.13
CA CYS A 281 4.39 3.74 13.68
C CYS A 281 4.49 5.21 13.28
N HIS A 282 3.78 6.11 13.98
CA HIS A 282 3.85 7.55 13.72
C HIS A 282 5.28 8.08 13.86
N LEU A 283 5.98 7.71 14.93
CA LEU A 283 7.36 8.13 15.19
C LEU A 283 8.33 7.62 14.10
N ILE A 284 8.18 6.38 13.66
CA ILE A 284 8.99 5.82 12.57
C ILE A 284 8.74 6.56 11.26
N LEU A 285 7.48 6.84 10.93
CA LEU A 285 7.12 7.59 9.73
C LEU A 285 7.69 9.03 9.77
N LEU A 286 7.69 9.67 10.93
CA LEU A 286 8.32 10.99 11.12
C LEU A 286 9.85 10.92 11.00
N ALA A 287 10.49 9.94 11.65
CA ALA A 287 11.93 9.75 11.56
C ALA A 287 12.36 9.51 10.11
N ALA A 288 11.64 8.65 9.39
CA ALA A 288 11.91 8.36 7.98
C ALA A 288 11.78 9.60 7.07
N ARG A 289 10.89 10.55 7.39
CA ARG A 289 10.76 11.82 6.67
C ARG A 289 11.89 12.80 6.93
N ARG A 290 12.56 12.70 8.08
CA ARG A 290 13.66 13.59 8.49
C ARG A 290 15.04 13.11 8.08
N LEU A 291 15.18 11.83 7.71
CA LEU A 291 16.47 11.28 7.28
C LEU A 291 16.92 11.91 5.95
N PRO A 292 18.17 12.42 5.86
CA PRO A 292 18.72 12.97 4.62
C PRO A 292 18.67 11.95 3.49
N ARG A 293 18.28 12.40 2.30
CA ARG A 293 18.32 11.56 1.10
C ARG A 293 19.77 11.48 0.64
N SER A 294 20.30 10.27 0.43
CA SER A 294 21.47 10.12 -0.42
C SER A 294 21.08 10.61 -1.82
N PRO A 295 21.83 11.56 -2.42
CA PRO A 295 21.56 11.95 -3.78
C PRO A 295 21.65 10.71 -4.67
N PRO A 296 20.82 10.59 -5.72
CA PRO A 296 20.95 9.50 -6.66
C PRO A 296 22.40 9.49 -7.16
N SER A 297 23.05 8.33 -7.12
CA SER A 297 24.36 8.18 -7.73
C SER A 297 24.17 8.43 -9.22
N ASN A 298 24.41 9.66 -9.66
CA ASN A 298 24.63 9.98 -11.05
C ASN A 298 25.84 9.15 -11.47
N GLY A 299 25.57 7.97 -12.04
CA GLY A 299 26.55 7.26 -12.83
C GLY A 299 27.09 8.27 -13.82
N SER A 300 28.37 8.57 -13.68
CA SER A 300 29.09 9.53 -14.48
C SER A 300 28.88 9.25 -15.96
N VAL A 301 27.94 9.97 -16.60
CA VAL A 301 27.96 10.13 -18.05
C VAL A 301 29.18 11.00 -18.31
N ARG A 302 30.31 10.36 -18.64
CA ARG A 302 31.47 11.06 -19.18
C ARG A 302 30.98 11.84 -20.42
N PRO A 303 31.25 13.15 -20.54
CA PRO A 303 30.94 13.84 -21.78
C PRO A 303 31.79 13.21 -22.90
N ALA A 304 31.12 12.79 -23.97
CA ALA A 304 31.78 12.40 -25.20
C ALA A 304 32.60 13.60 -25.68
N SER A 305 33.92 13.44 -25.77
CA SER A 305 34.83 14.41 -26.38
C SER A 305 34.51 14.51 -27.87
N SER A 306 33.78 15.54 -28.27
CA SER A 306 33.66 15.95 -29.67
C SER A 306 35.00 16.58 -30.10
N SER A 307 35.85 15.78 -30.72
CA SER A 307 36.98 16.30 -31.49
C SER A 307 36.44 16.78 -32.84
N CYS A 308 36.11 18.06 -32.93
CA CYS A 308 35.91 18.74 -34.21
C CYS A 308 37.27 19.35 -34.59
N MET A 309 38.05 18.63 -35.40
CA MET A 309 39.25 19.20 -36.03
C MET A 309 38.80 20.09 -37.19
N SER A 310 39.06 21.38 -37.03
CA SER A 310 39.10 22.37 -38.10
C SER A 310 40.55 22.81 -38.28
N THR A 311 41.29 22.14 -39.16
CA THR A 311 42.23 22.69 -40.17
C THR A 311 42.97 21.55 -40.86
#